data_AF-A0A165FN89-F1
#
_entry.id   AF-A0A165FN89-F1
#
_cell.length_a   1.000
_cell.length_b   1.000
_cell.length_c   1.000
_cell.angle_alpha   90.00
_cell.angle_beta   90.00
_cell.angle_gamma   90.00
#
_symmetry.space_group_name_H-M   'P 1'
#
loop_
_entity.id
_entity.type
_entity.pdbx_description
1 polymer ?
#
loop_
_entity_poly.entity_id
_entity_poly.type
_entity_poly.pdbx_seq_one_letter_code
_entity_poly.pdbx_strand_id
1 'polypeptide(L)'
;LSEREARCIKKFDDALAAMTYDACTQCRERDWDLGLRDGVCKRCRSDREDVRRWSAENNTNPIERPACCIGLTDIEEMMCSLVMPIMQVRYTKG
;
A
#
# COMPACT_ATOMS: atom_id res chain seq x y z
N LEU A 1 -31.00 -11.67 12.63
CA LEU A 1 -30.59 -11.37 11.25
C LEU A 1 -31.64 -11.91 10.29
N SER A 2 -32.22 -11.04 9.47
CA SER A 2 -32.99 -11.46 8.30
C SER A 2 -32.09 -12.16 7.28
N GLU A 3 -32.67 -12.98 6.40
CA GLU A 3 -31.92 -13.64 5.32
C GLU A 3 -31.19 -12.64 4.42
N ARG A 4 -31.78 -11.45 4.21
CA ARG A 4 -31.17 -10.38 3.43
C ARG A 4 -29.91 -9.85 4.11
N GLU A 5 -29.97 -9.59 5.42
CA GLU A 5 -28.83 -9.11 6.20
C GLU A 5 -27.71 -10.15 6.24
N ALA A 6 -28.04 -11.42 6.50
CA ALA A 6 -27.06 -12.51 6.51
C ALA A 6 -26.33 -12.63 5.16
N ARG A 7 -27.04 -12.50 4.04
CA ARG A 7 -26.45 -12.50 2.70
C ARG A 7 -25.55 -11.28 2.45
N CYS A 8 -25.92 -10.10 2.96
CA CYS A 8 -25.09 -8.90 2.83
C CYS A 8 -23.80 -9.02 3.64
N ILE A 9 -23.88 -9.52 4.88
CA ILE A 9 -22.71 -9.76 5.74
C ILE A 9 -21.76 -10.76 5.07
N LYS A 10 -22.30 -11.89 4.59
CA LYS A 10 -21.47 -12.88 3.90
C LYS A 10 -20.75 -12.30 2.67
N LYS A 11 -21.45 -11.52 1.84
CA LYS A 11 -20.83 -10.87 0.67
C LYS A 11 -19.73 -9.89 1.06
N PHE A 12 -19.93 -9.17 2.16
CA PHE A 12 -18.93 -8.26 2.70
C PHE A 12 -17.70 -9.04 3.19
N ASP A 13 -17.89 -10.10 3.97
CA ASP A 13 -16.80 -10.95 4.46
C ASP A 13 -16.04 -11.62 3.31
N ASP A 14 -16.74 -12.15 2.32
CA ASP A 14 -16.14 -12.75 1.12
C ASP A 14 -15.29 -11.71 0.35
N ALA A 15 -15.79 -10.48 0.18
CA ALA A 15 -15.05 -9.42 -0.49
C ALA A 15 -13.81 -8.99 0.29
N LEU A 16 -13.89 -8.93 1.62
CA LEU A 16 -12.76 -8.60 2.49
C LEU A 16 -11.71 -9.71 2.52
N ALA A 17 -12.12 -10.96 2.49
CA ALA A 17 -11.21 -12.11 2.44
C ALA A 17 -10.49 -12.21 1.08
N ALA A 18 -11.08 -11.65 0.02
CA ALA A 18 -10.49 -11.61 -1.31
C ALA A 18 -9.48 -10.48 -1.51
N MET A 19 -9.41 -9.48 -0.61
CA MET A 19 -8.45 -8.39 -0.72
C MET A 19 -7.03 -8.92 -0.52
N THR A 20 -6.09 -8.51 -1.37
CA THR A 20 -4.68 -8.91 -1.24
C THR A 20 -3.81 -7.72 -0.80
N TYR A 21 -2.84 -7.98 0.07
CA TYR A 21 -1.87 -6.99 0.52
C TYR A 21 -0.49 -7.36 0.03
N ASP A 22 -0.13 -6.81 -1.13
CA ASP A 22 1.07 -7.21 -1.86
C ASP A 22 1.98 -6.01 -2.14
N ALA A 23 3.20 -6.29 -2.58
CA ALA A 23 4.16 -5.27 -2.97
C ALA A 23 4.45 -5.33 -4.48
N CYS A 24 4.56 -4.17 -5.11
CA CYS A 24 5.03 -4.06 -6.49
C CYS A 24 6.55 -4.25 -6.54
N THR A 25 7.04 -5.11 -7.44
CA THR A 25 8.48 -5.37 -7.59
C THR A 25 9.25 -4.17 -8.14
N GLN A 26 8.58 -3.25 -8.85
CA GLN A 26 9.20 -2.07 -9.43
C GLN A 26 9.20 -0.87 -8.49
N CYS A 27 8.01 -0.43 -8.04
CA CYS A 27 7.90 0.74 -7.18
C CYS A 27 8.11 0.46 -5.69
N ARG A 28 8.15 -0.82 -5.30
CA ARG A 28 8.25 -1.28 -3.91
C ARG A 28 7.12 -0.80 -2.99
N GLU A 29 6.12 -0.13 -3.54
CA GLU A 29 4.89 0.25 -2.84
C GLU A 29 4.13 -1.01 -2.45
N ARG A 30 3.65 -1.02 -1.21
CA ARG A 30 2.83 -2.08 -0.64
C ARG A 30 1.48 -1.48 -0.29
N ASP A 31 0.41 -2.07 -0.82
CA ASP A 31 -0.95 -1.60 -0.59
C ASP A 31 -1.95 -2.73 -0.86
N TRP A 32 -3.21 -2.48 -0.53
CA TRP A 32 -4.33 -3.36 -0.84
C TRP A 32 -4.70 -3.31 -2.31
N ASP A 33 -4.93 -4.47 -2.91
CA ASP A 33 -5.48 -4.63 -4.26
C ASP A 33 -4.75 -3.79 -5.34
N LEU A 34 -3.40 -3.78 -5.30
CA LEU A 34 -2.54 -3.08 -6.26
C LEU A 34 -2.75 -3.51 -7.74
N GLY A 35 -3.57 -4.53 -7.98
CA GLY A 35 -3.88 -5.06 -9.30
C GLY A 35 -2.64 -5.57 -10.00
N LEU A 36 -1.80 -6.31 -9.25
CA LEU A 36 -0.53 -6.84 -9.74
C LEU A 36 -0.75 -7.77 -10.93
N ARG A 37 0.13 -7.64 -11.93
CA ARG A 37 0.29 -8.58 -13.03
C ARG A 37 1.79 -8.80 -13.18
N ASP A 38 2.22 -10.05 -13.10
CA ASP A 38 3.64 -10.43 -13.09
C ASP A 38 4.46 -9.63 -12.05
N GLY A 39 3.87 -9.38 -10.87
CA GLY A 39 4.49 -8.63 -9.77
C GLY A 39 4.52 -7.09 -9.95
N VAL A 40 4.00 -6.55 -11.05
CA VAL A 40 4.01 -5.10 -11.33
C VAL A 40 2.62 -4.50 -11.14
N CYS A 41 2.48 -3.37 -10.43
CA CYS A 41 1.19 -2.71 -10.18
C CYS A 41 0.64 -1.96 -11.41
N LYS A 42 -0.65 -1.63 -11.39
CA LYS A 42 -1.32 -0.92 -12.51
C LYS A 42 -0.62 0.38 -12.88
N ARG A 43 -0.22 1.19 -11.89
CA ARG A 43 0.46 2.49 -12.08
C ARG A 43 1.79 2.32 -12.81
N CYS A 44 2.62 1.39 -12.36
CA CYS A 44 3.91 1.08 -12.99
C CYS A 44 3.76 0.50 -14.40
N ARG A 45 2.67 -0.24 -14.69
CA ARG A 45 2.40 -0.71 -16.06
C ARG A 45 1.90 0.40 -16.99
N SER A 46 1.24 1.43 -16.46
CA SER A 46 0.78 2.57 -17.25
C SER A 46 1.85 3.65 -17.46
N ASP A 47 2.91 3.63 -16.65
CA ASP A 47 4.04 4.55 -16.76
C ASP A 47 4.84 4.22 -18.03
N ARG A 48 4.92 5.20 -18.94
CA ARG A 48 5.59 5.09 -20.25
C ARG A 48 6.89 5.89 -20.31
N GLU A 49 7.30 6.50 -19.20
CA GLU A 49 8.55 7.23 -19.12
C GLU A 49 9.74 6.26 -19.20
N ASP A 50 10.84 6.73 -19.79
CA ASP A 50 12.08 5.97 -19.91
C ASP A 50 12.65 5.61 -18.52
N VAL A 51 12.52 6.53 -17.56
CA VAL A 51 12.79 6.30 -16.13
C VAL A 51 11.48 6.41 -15.37
N ARG A 52 10.99 5.27 -14.86
CA ARG A 52 9.71 5.24 -14.14
C ARG A 52 9.84 5.97 -12.82
N ARG A 53 8.81 6.75 -12.45
CA ARG A 53 8.84 7.65 -11.28
C ARG A 53 9.19 6.97 -9.95
N TRP A 54 8.91 5.69 -9.81
CA TRP A 54 9.12 4.97 -8.55
C TRP A 54 10.12 3.83 -8.66
N SER A 55 10.83 3.74 -9.77
CA SER A 55 11.83 2.71 -10.00
C SER A 55 13.11 2.96 -9.21
N ALA A 56 13.95 1.93 -9.10
CA ALA A 56 15.26 2.06 -8.47
C ALA A 56 16.13 3.09 -9.22
N GLU A 57 15.97 3.17 -10.54
CA GLU A 57 16.66 4.09 -11.42
C GLU A 57 16.33 5.57 -11.13
N ASN A 58 15.15 5.87 -10.58
CA ASN A 58 14.78 7.25 -10.23
C ASN A 58 15.40 7.75 -8.91
N ASN A 59 16.11 6.89 -8.16
CA ASN A 59 16.79 7.24 -6.90
C ASN A 59 15.91 7.99 -5.87
N THR A 60 14.58 7.87 -5.96
CA THR A 60 13.63 8.56 -5.06
C THR A 60 13.59 7.95 -3.67
N ASN A 61 14.06 6.71 -3.52
CA ASN A 61 14.21 6.05 -2.24
C ASN A 61 15.70 6.08 -1.86
N PRO A 62 16.11 6.92 -0.90
CA PRO A 62 17.48 6.91 -0.42
C PRO A 62 17.71 5.58 0.30
N ILE A 63 18.45 4.68 -0.36
CA ILE A 63 18.80 3.35 0.17
C ILE A 63 19.47 3.48 1.55
N GLU A 64 20.20 4.57 1.75
CA GLU A 64 20.82 4.95 2.99
C GLU A 64 20.08 6.12 3.64
N ARG A 65 19.92 6.07 4.97
CA ARG A 65 19.34 7.18 5.74
C ARG A 65 20.16 8.46 5.49
N PRO A 66 19.57 9.55 4.99
CA PRO A 66 20.29 10.81 4.82
C PRO A 66 20.89 11.30 6.14
N ALA A 67 22.08 11.91 6.09
CA ALA A 67 22.76 12.41 7.29
C ALA A 67 21.92 13.43 8.07
N CYS A 68 21.11 14.23 7.39
CA CYS A 68 20.18 15.19 8.01
C CYS A 68 19.06 14.52 8.82
N CYS A 69 18.84 13.21 8.63
CA CYS A 69 17.86 12.45 9.39
C CYS A 69 18.49 11.78 10.63
N ILE A 70 19.81 11.85 10.86
CA ILE A 70 20.47 11.25 12.03
C ILE A 70 20.14 12.07 13.29
N GLY A 71 19.63 11.41 14.33
CA GLY A 71 19.33 12.05 15.61
C GLY A 71 17.94 12.69 15.73
N LEU A 72 17.07 12.50 14.74
CA LEU A 72 15.65 12.86 14.86
C LEU A 72 14.98 12.05 15.98
N THR A 73 14.05 12.68 16.70
CA THR A 73 13.15 11.98 17.64
C THR A 73 12.18 11.08 16.89
N ASP A 74 11.57 10.09 17.58
CA ASP A 74 10.57 9.20 16.98
C ASP A 74 9.44 9.97 16.26
N ILE A 75 9.00 11.11 16.83
CA ILE A 75 7.96 11.96 16.23
C ILE A 75 8.47 12.66 14.96
N GLU A 76 9.68 13.22 14.97
CA GLU A 76 10.26 13.89 13.81
C GLU A 76 10.59 12.91 12.69
N GLU A 77 11.07 11.72 13.05
CA GLU A 77 11.27 10.64 12.10
C GLU A 77 9.95 10.18 11.49
N MET A 78 8.84 10.14 12.25
CA MET A 78 7.50 9.89 11.68
C MET A 78 6.99 11.00 10.75
N MET A 79 7.43 12.25 10.94
CA MET A 79 7.04 13.39 10.10
C MET A 79 7.86 13.49 8.80
N CYS A 80 9.13 13.06 8.84
CA CYS A 80 10.03 13.02 7.68
C CYS A 80 9.97 11.69 6.91
N SER A 81 9.76 10.58 7.63
CA SER A 81 9.52 9.28 7.02
C SER A 81 8.14 9.31 6.40
N LEU A 82 8.06 8.86 5.15
CA LEU A 82 6.82 8.59 4.45
C LEU A 82 6.15 7.36 5.09
N VAL A 83 5.87 7.42 6.39
CA VAL A 83 5.03 6.43 7.04
C VAL A 83 3.72 6.49 6.27
N MET A 84 3.40 5.43 5.54
CA MET A 84 2.09 5.22 4.99
C MET A 84 1.35 4.42 6.06
N PRO A 85 0.71 5.07 7.05
CA PRO A 85 -0.08 4.35 8.04
C PRO A 85 -1.22 3.66 7.31
N ILE A 86 -1.13 2.33 7.17
CA ILE A 86 -2.17 1.51 6.56
C ILE A 86 -3.03 0.98 7.70
N MET A 87 -4.15 1.65 7.92
CA MET A 87 -5.12 1.28 8.95
C MET A 87 -6.35 0.65 8.28
N GLN A 88 -6.68 -0.58 8.66
CA GLN A 88 -7.92 -1.22 8.25
C GLN A 88 -8.88 -1.23 9.44
N VAL A 89 -9.83 -0.29 9.47
CA VAL A 89 -10.89 -0.23 10.49
C VAL A 89 -12.12 -0.97 10.00
N ARG A 90 -12.67 -1.88 10.80
CA ARG A 90 -13.90 -2.61 10.46
C ARG A 90 -14.90 -2.51 11.61
N TYR A 91 -16.16 -2.25 11.25
CA TYR A 91 -17.29 -2.19 12.17
C TYR A 91 -18.41 -3.09 11.65
N THR A 92 -18.92 -3.95 12.52
CA THR A 92 -20.10 -4.78 12.24
C THR A 92 -21.14 -4.48 13.30
N LYS A 93 -22.32 -4.00 12.88
CA LYS A 93 -23.49 -3.87 13.75
C LYS A 93 -24.35 -5.11 13.56
N GLY A 94 -24.69 -5.77 14.67
CA GLY A 94 -25.66 -6.87 14.70
C GLY A 94 -27.08 -6.40 14.47
#